data_AF-A0A7C5QZK7-F1
#
_entry.id   AF-A0A7C5QZK7-F1
#
_cell.length_a   1.000
_cell.length_b   1.000
_cell.length_c   1.000
_cell.angle_alpha   90.00
_cell.angle_beta   90.00
_cell.angle_gamma   90.00
#
_symmetry.space_group_name_H-M   'P 1'
#
loop_
_entity.id
_entity.type
_entity.pdbx_description
1 polymer ?
#
loop_
_entity_poly.entity_id
_entity_poly.type
_entity_poly.pdbx_seq_one_letter_code
_entity_poly.pdbx_strand_id
1 'polypeptide(L)'
;MSKQVFQEAPKTSWKQGVREPMNPSQFYNQLNRDYLHWSKNLNIHFGYFRWPDFSSLFFSEKMLVEMNNQVMERLGTSDGATLLDA
;
A
#
# COMPACT_ATOMS: atom_id res chain seq x y z
N MET A 1 25.38 -48.37 7.76
CA MET A 1 25.03 -47.13 7.02
C MET A 1 23.52 -47.12 6.83
N SER A 2 22.76 -46.36 7.62
CA SER A 2 21.31 -46.22 7.43
C SER A 2 21.01 -45.04 6.50
N LYS A 3 20.16 -45.26 5.49
CA LYS A 3 19.62 -44.18 4.68
C LYS A 3 18.56 -43.45 5.50
N GLN A 4 18.76 -42.16 5.75
CA GLN A 4 17.69 -41.30 6.23
C GLN A 4 16.65 -41.16 5.12
N VAL A 5 15.46 -41.69 5.35
CA VAL A 5 14.30 -41.46 4.49
C VAL A 5 13.75 -40.09 4.89
N PHE A 6 13.99 -39.07 4.06
CA PHE A 6 13.29 -37.81 4.19
C PHE A 6 11.81 -38.04 3.84
N GLN A 7 10.93 -37.89 4.82
CA GLN A 7 9.50 -37.80 4.54
C GLN A 7 9.21 -36.45 3.91
N GLU A 8 8.50 -36.45 2.78
CA GLU A 8 8.02 -35.23 2.14
C GLU A 8 7.11 -34.47 3.11
N ALA A 9 7.31 -33.16 3.24
CA ALA A 9 6.40 -32.31 4.00
C ALA A 9 4.96 -32.51 3.48
N PRO A 10 3.95 -32.55 4.38
CA PRO A 10 2.56 -32.72 3.95
C PRO A 10 2.23 -31.62 2.93
N LYS A 11 1.77 -32.03 1.75
CA LYS A 11 1.26 -31.10 0.73
C LYS A 11 0.08 -30.36 1.34
N THR A 12 0.32 -29.19 1.90
CA THR A 12 -0.72 -28.29 2.38
C THR A 12 -1.65 -28.04 1.20
N SER A 13 -2.91 -28.46 1.32
CA SER A 13 -3.90 -28.14 0.32
C SER A 13 -4.22 -26.65 0.48
N TRP A 14 -3.73 -25.82 -0.43
CA TRP A 14 -4.08 -24.39 -0.51
C TRP A 14 -5.57 -24.15 -0.87
N LYS A 15 -6.44 -25.14 -0.63
CA LYS A 15 -7.87 -25.15 -0.94
C LYS A 15 -8.75 -24.79 0.26
N GLN A 16 -8.17 -24.50 1.42
CA GLN A 16 -8.95 -24.01 2.57
C GLN A 16 -8.95 -22.49 2.59
N GLY A 17 -10.05 -21.90 2.12
CA GLY A 17 -10.37 -20.50 2.38
C GLY A 17 -10.47 -19.58 1.17
N VAL A 18 -11.10 -20.02 0.06
CA VAL A 18 -11.64 -19.04 -0.90
C VAL A 18 -12.77 -18.32 -0.18
N ARG A 19 -12.46 -17.23 0.52
CA ARG A 19 -13.46 -16.28 0.97
C ARG A 19 -14.06 -15.67 -0.28
N GLU A 20 -15.38 -15.56 -0.33
CA GLU A 20 -16.07 -14.79 -1.38
C GLU A 20 -15.34 -13.45 -1.57
N PRO A 21 -15.06 -13.03 -2.82
CA PRO A 21 -14.34 -11.79 -3.06
C PRO A 21 -15.11 -10.65 -2.41
N MET A 22 -14.49 -10.05 -1.39
CA MET A 22 -15.09 -8.93 -0.68
C MET A 22 -15.29 -7.78 -1.66
N ASN A 23 -16.44 -7.11 -1.58
CA ASN A 23 -16.65 -5.87 -2.33
C ASN A 23 -15.56 -4.86 -1.94
N PRO A 24 -14.85 -4.22 -2.90
CA PRO A 24 -13.77 -3.28 -2.60
C PRO A 24 -14.17 -2.21 -1.59
N SER A 25 -15.38 -1.67 -1.66
CA SER A 25 -15.86 -0.67 -0.70
C SER A 25 -15.94 -1.23 0.73
N GLN A 26 -16.36 -2.49 0.90
CA GLN A 26 -16.37 -3.14 2.22
C GLN A 26 -14.94 -3.36 2.74
N PHE A 27 -14.02 -3.74 1.85
CA PHE A 27 -12.62 -3.92 2.17
C PHE A 27 -11.97 -2.62 2.67
N TYR A 28 -12.10 -1.52 1.92
CA TYR A 28 -11.56 -0.22 2.31
C TYR A 28 -12.23 0.34 3.57
N ASN A 29 -13.55 0.18 3.72
CA ASN A 29 -14.25 0.59 4.95
C ASN A 29 -13.73 -0.13 6.19
N GLN A 30 -13.40 -1.41 6.07
CA GLN A 30 -12.83 -2.17 7.17
C GLN A 30 -11.41 -1.71 7.50
N LEU A 31 -10.60 -1.45 6.48
CA LEU A 31 -9.21 -1.01 6.63
C LEU A 31 -9.06 0.41 7.15
N ASN A 32 -10.04 1.30 6.93
CA ASN A 32 -9.96 2.71 7.33
C ASN A 32 -9.54 2.88 8.79
N ARG A 33 -10.07 2.06 9.72
CA ARG A 33 -9.72 2.17 11.15
C ARG A 33 -8.26 1.84 11.43
N ASP A 34 -7.72 0.82 10.77
CA ASP A 34 -6.34 0.41 10.95
C ASP A 34 -5.38 1.35 10.21
N TYR A 35 -5.83 1.88 9.07
CA TYR A 35 -5.04 2.74 8.20
C TYR A 35 -4.87 4.16 8.74
N LEU A 36 -5.82 4.67 9.53
CA LEU A 36 -5.67 5.96 10.23
C LEU A 36 -4.46 6.01 11.16
N HIS A 37 -4.01 4.84 11.66
CA HIS A 37 -2.79 4.76 12.45
C HIS A 37 -1.53 4.94 11.58
N TRP A 38 -1.60 4.56 10.30
CA TRP A 38 -0.47 4.52 9.36
C TRP A 38 -0.37 5.78 8.50
N SER A 39 -1.51 6.37 8.13
CA SER A 39 -1.59 7.67 7.49
C SER A 39 -2.82 8.44 7.95
N LYS A 40 -2.60 9.68 8.42
CA LYS A 40 -3.69 10.54 8.90
C LYS A 40 -4.62 10.99 7.78
N ASN A 41 -4.07 11.11 6.58
CA ASN A 41 -4.82 11.51 5.38
C ASN A 41 -5.30 10.31 4.56
N LEU A 42 -5.15 9.09 5.10
CA LEU A 42 -5.50 7.84 4.41
C LEU A 42 -4.80 7.68 3.04
N ASN A 43 -3.54 8.15 2.93
CA ASN A 43 -2.75 7.98 1.71
C ASN A 43 -2.36 6.51 1.52
N ILE A 44 -2.94 5.83 0.52
CA ILE A 44 -2.78 4.38 0.29
C ILE A 44 -1.73 4.04 -0.78
N HIS A 45 -1.00 5.03 -1.27
CA HIS A 45 -0.02 4.89 -2.34
C HIS A 45 1.42 4.82 -1.79
N PHE A 46 2.39 4.58 -2.68
CA PHE A 46 3.81 4.60 -2.32
C PHE A 46 4.29 6.02 -1.96
N GLY A 47 5.20 6.11 -0.99
CA GLY A 47 5.84 7.36 -0.63
C GLY A 47 6.90 7.79 -1.65
N TYR A 48 7.14 9.10 -1.75
CA TYR A 48 8.21 9.67 -2.54
C TYR A 48 9.38 10.09 -1.64
N PHE A 49 10.54 9.46 -1.84
CA PHE A 49 11.76 9.84 -1.16
C PHE A 49 12.48 10.96 -1.93
N ARG A 50 12.77 12.07 -1.25
CA ARG A 50 13.44 13.22 -1.84
C ARG A 50 14.87 13.36 -1.30
N TRP A 51 15.87 13.10 -2.14
CA TRP A 51 17.26 13.38 -1.80
C TRP A 51 17.53 14.90 -1.77
N PRO A 52 18.31 15.44 -0.81
CA PRO A 52 19.04 14.77 0.27
C PRO A 52 18.25 14.72 1.60
N ASP A 53 16.95 14.95 1.59
CA ASP A 53 16.12 15.03 2.80
C ASP A 53 15.76 13.64 3.35
N PHE A 54 16.67 13.11 4.16
CA PHE A 54 16.51 11.83 4.84
C PHE A 54 15.55 11.84 6.02
N SER A 55 15.08 13.01 6.47
CA SER A 55 14.09 13.04 7.56
C SER A 55 12.83 12.25 7.17
N SER A 56 12.51 12.23 5.88
CA SER A 56 11.41 11.46 5.29
C SER A 56 11.48 9.94 5.55
N LEU A 57 12.66 9.36 5.77
CA LEU A 57 12.82 7.93 6.11
C LEU A 57 12.27 7.58 7.50
N PHE A 58 12.24 8.54 8.42
CA PHE A 58 11.71 8.36 9.77
C PHE A 58 10.24 8.81 9.90
N PHE A 59 9.71 9.47 8.87
CA PHE A 59 8.36 10.01 8.84
C PHE A 59 7.63 9.56 7.58
N SER A 60 7.01 8.38 7.62
CA SER A 60 6.28 7.78 6.50
C SER A 60 5.26 8.74 5.89
N GLU A 61 4.49 9.46 6.71
CA GLU A 61 3.51 10.45 6.27
C GLU A 61 4.15 11.56 5.40
N LYS A 62 5.38 11.96 5.70
CA LYS A 62 6.08 12.98 4.92
C LYS A 62 6.35 12.51 3.49
N MET A 63 6.74 11.24 3.31
CA MET A 63 6.94 10.66 1.98
C MET A 63 5.62 10.50 1.23
N LEU A 64 4.54 10.15 1.93
CA LEU A 64 3.21 10.05 1.33
C LEU A 64 2.75 11.42 0.81
N VAL A 65 2.80 12.45 1.64
CA VAL A 65 2.45 13.82 1.24
C VAL A 65 3.33 14.33 0.10
N GLU A 66 4.64 14.03 0.15
CA GLU A 66 5.56 14.43 -0.91
C GLU A 66 5.19 13.81 -2.27
N MET A 67 4.70 12.58 -2.30
CA MET A 67 4.23 11.97 -3.56
C MET A 67 3.09 12.78 -4.19
N ASN A 68 2.12 13.25 -3.39
CA ASN A 68 1.03 14.08 -3.89
C ASN A 68 1.56 15.38 -4.52
N ASN A 69 2.51 16.05 -3.87
CA ASN A 69 3.14 17.25 -4.41
C ASN A 69 3.83 16.99 -5.75
N GLN A 70 4.57 15.89 -5.82
CA GLN A 70 5.32 15.49 -7.02
C GLN A 70 4.39 15.14 -8.19
N VAL A 71 3.25 14.51 -7.93
CA VAL A 71 2.22 14.25 -8.95
C VAL A 71 1.62 15.56 -9.43
N MET A 72 1.19 16.44 -8.53
CA MET A 72 0.56 17.72 -8.88
C MET A 72 1.51 18.64 -9.65
N GLU A 73 2.78 18.72 -9.26
CA GLU A 73 3.81 19.50 -9.95
C GLU A 73 4.01 19.00 -11.38
N ARG A 74 4.08 17.68 -11.60
CA ARG A 74 4.28 17.09 -12.93
C ARG A 74 3.05 17.13 -13.80
N LEU A 75 1.86 17.11 -13.20
CA LEU A 75 0.61 17.18 -13.92
C LEU A 75 0.46 18.54 -14.65
N GLY A 76 1.12 19.59 -14.15
CA GLY A 76 1.23 20.87 -14.86
C GLY A 76 -0.13 21.49 -15.14
N THR A 77 -0.98 21.57 -14.12
CA THR A 77 -2.37 22.03 -14.29
C THR A 77 -2.42 23.49 -14.77
N SER A 78 -3.15 23.74 -15.85
CA SER A 78 -3.48 25.10 -16.29
C SER A 78 -4.64 25.68 -15.48
N ASP A 79 -4.69 27.01 -15.34
CA ASP A 79 -5.83 27.69 -14.72
C ASP A 79 -7.15 27.26 -15.39
N GLY A 80 -8.11 26.81 -14.58
CA GLY A 80 -9.41 26.31 -15.05
C GLY A 80 -9.46 24.83 -15.46
N ALA A 81 -8.37 24.08 -15.36
CA ALA A 81 -8.39 22.64 -15.56
C ALA A 81 -9.19 21.92 -14.46
N THR A 82 -9.99 20.92 -14.84
CA THR A 82 -10.68 20.03 -13.90
C THR A 82 -9.83 18.79 -13.66
N LEU A 83 -9.45 18.55 -12.41
CA LEU A 83 -8.75 17.34 -12.00
C LEU A 83 -9.77 16.20 -11.82
N LEU A 84 -9.54 15.09 -12.51
CA LEU A 84 -10.28 13.84 -12.32
C LEU A 84 -9.38 12.85 -11.59
N ASP A 85 -9.83 12.41 -10.42
CA ASP A 85 -9.23 11.32 -9.64
C ASP A 85 -10.26 10.18 -9.59
N ALA A 86 -9.84 8.96 -9.93
CA ALA A 86 -10.72 7.83 -10.25
C ALA A 86 -10.48 6.62 -9.34
#